data_AF-A0A8C7ZKW7-F1
#
_entry.id   AF-A0A8C7ZKW7-F1
#
_cell.length_a   1.000
_cell.length_b   1.000
_cell.length_c   1.000
_cell.angle_alpha   90.00
_cell.angle_beta   90.00
_cell.angle_gamma   90.00
#
_symmetry.space_group_name_H-M   'P 1'
#
loop_
_entity.id
_entity.type
_entity.pdbx_description
1 polymer ?
#
loop_
_entity_poly.entity_id
_entity_poly.type
_entity_poly.pdbx_seq_one_letter_code
_entity_poly.pdbx_strand_id
1 'polypeptide(L)'
;MAAWDLSVIVEDLGPDAAPITISVASDLHIGGVILKLVEKLQIKRDWSDHALWWEQKQRWLLKTAWTLEKWEVHADARLIFMPQHKPVKLGLPNGIILKLRACFSNPVFQTVMGICRMLGIRHPEELSLLRPVEEKKKKKDKDLSEDIYDLTEVPLSSVSRPCLYNGMPPHFADSDKLEAVYKMLSVTQPPPPPEVIAKQYRPASVVDKAHINGRWLDSSRCLMQQDIKGNDRLWLRFKFFSFYDIDSKYDVVRVTQLYEQARWAILLEDIDCTEEEMMLFGALQYHISKVSQSEPQMLCSNAALDDLETALQSLEVKMEGESSSASELLKTMTAPDLNDYLKIFRPKKLTLKGYKQYWFKFQDTSISYFKSKEESIGEPIQQINLKGCEVAPDVNVAAQKFLIKLLIPAPEGMNEVYLRCDNVSSTLSGWQLAAWHQKEKVWQTALFRVRSIASVRSWLCRRPTVHKAMQLPAMKTAKICTDAIPADLAGPARLWAVICRCKVKTFI
;
A
#
# COMPACT_ATOMS: atom_id res chain seq x y z
N MET A 1 -14.32 -16.96 46.42
CA MET A 1 -15.39 -16.26 45.68
C MET A 1 -16.26 -17.31 44.98
N ALA A 2 -17.56 -17.07 44.89
CA ALA A 2 -18.47 -18.02 44.26
C ALA A 2 -18.21 -18.08 42.75
N ALA A 3 -18.05 -19.29 42.22
CA ALA A 3 -18.00 -19.50 40.78
C ALA A 3 -19.43 -19.37 40.21
N TRP A 4 -19.53 -18.80 39.02
CA TRP A 4 -20.79 -18.63 38.30
C TRP A 4 -20.58 -18.95 36.83
N ASP A 5 -21.68 -19.19 36.13
CA ASP A 5 -21.68 -19.67 34.76
C ASP A 5 -21.82 -18.51 33.78
N LEU A 6 -20.81 -18.32 32.94
CA LEU A 6 -20.78 -17.31 31.88
C LEU A 6 -21.12 -17.97 30.54
N SER A 7 -22.13 -17.44 29.85
CA SER A 7 -22.56 -17.91 28.54
C SER A 7 -21.90 -17.10 27.42
N VAL A 8 -21.18 -17.77 26.51
CA VAL A 8 -20.50 -17.14 25.38
C VAL A 8 -20.95 -17.78 24.06
N ILE A 9 -21.45 -16.97 23.13
CA ILE A 9 -21.78 -17.41 21.76
C ILE A 9 -20.50 -17.37 20.92
N VAL A 10 -20.21 -18.40 20.15
CA VAL A 10 -19.03 -18.44 19.26
C VAL A 10 -19.50 -18.30 17.82
N GLU A 11 -19.20 -17.17 17.17
CA GLU A 11 -19.72 -16.85 15.83
C GLU A 11 -19.34 -17.89 14.78
N ASP A 12 -18.12 -18.44 14.85
CA ASP A 12 -17.64 -19.39 13.85
C ASP A 12 -18.33 -20.76 13.91
N LEU A 13 -19.06 -21.07 14.99
CA LEU A 13 -19.86 -22.30 15.08
C LEU A 13 -21.16 -22.19 14.28
N GLY A 14 -21.48 -20.99 13.76
CA GLY A 14 -22.67 -20.71 12.99
C GLY A 14 -23.81 -20.11 13.82
N PRO A 15 -24.86 -19.61 13.16
CA PRO A 15 -25.96 -18.90 13.81
C PRO A 15 -26.84 -19.79 14.70
N ASP A 16 -26.88 -21.09 14.43
CA ASP A 16 -27.70 -22.06 15.18
C ASP A 16 -26.95 -22.72 16.35
N ALA A 17 -25.69 -22.33 16.59
CA ALA A 17 -24.88 -22.92 17.65
C ALA A 17 -25.36 -22.47 19.03
N ALA A 18 -25.54 -23.44 19.93
CA ALA A 18 -25.86 -23.15 21.31
C ALA A 18 -24.70 -22.38 22.01
N PRO A 19 -25.01 -21.43 22.91
CA PRO A 19 -23.99 -20.76 23.69
C PRO A 19 -23.16 -21.74 24.53
N ILE A 20 -21.87 -21.48 24.65
CA ILE A 20 -20.96 -22.26 25.49
C ILE A 20 -20.91 -21.65 26.87
N THR A 21 -21.33 -22.43 27.86
CA THR A 21 -21.27 -22.03 29.26
C THR A 21 -19.90 -22.39 29.85
N ILE A 22 -19.23 -21.46 30.52
CA ILE A 22 -17.97 -21.70 31.24
C ILE A 22 -18.08 -21.22 32.68
N SER A 23 -17.59 -22.03 33.62
CA SER A 23 -17.57 -21.66 35.04
C SER A 23 -16.39 -20.73 35.32
N VAL A 24 -16.69 -19.52 35.78
CA VAL A 24 -15.74 -18.42 35.99
C VAL A 24 -15.89 -17.84 37.40
N ALA A 25 -14.83 -17.18 37.87
CA ALA A 25 -14.85 -16.34 39.07
C ALA A 25 -14.70 -14.87 38.64
N SER A 26 -15.21 -13.92 39.45
CA SER A 26 -15.25 -12.50 39.09
C SER A 26 -13.86 -11.86 38.92
N ASP A 27 -12.84 -12.41 39.60
CA ASP A 27 -11.43 -12.01 39.49
C ASP A 27 -10.71 -12.59 38.26
N LEU A 28 -11.36 -13.47 37.49
CA LEU A 28 -10.76 -14.03 36.28
C LEU A 28 -10.57 -12.94 35.22
N HIS A 29 -9.37 -12.88 34.64
CA HIS A 29 -9.04 -11.97 33.54
C HIS A 29 -9.73 -12.39 32.23
N ILE A 30 -10.03 -11.43 31.36
CA ILE A 30 -10.59 -11.70 30.03
C ILE A 30 -9.72 -12.68 29.21
N GLY A 31 -8.39 -12.59 29.31
CA GLY A 31 -7.50 -13.55 28.67
C GLY A 31 -7.70 -14.98 29.19
N GLY A 32 -7.93 -15.14 30.50
CA GLY A 32 -8.23 -16.45 31.11
C GLY A 32 -9.61 -16.98 30.69
N VAL A 33 -10.60 -16.10 30.50
CA VAL A 33 -11.90 -16.46 29.93
C VAL A 33 -11.75 -17.02 28.51
N ILE A 34 -10.97 -16.35 27.66
CA ILE A 34 -10.71 -16.80 26.29
C ILE A 34 -9.98 -18.15 26.30
N LEU A 35 -8.98 -18.35 27.17
CA LEU A 35 -8.26 -19.62 27.29
C LEU A 35 -9.21 -20.77 27.69
N LYS A 36 -10.03 -20.58 28.74
CA LYS A 36 -11.04 -21.58 29.15
C LYS A 36 -12.04 -21.89 28.03
N LEU A 37 -12.45 -20.88 27.26
CA LEU A 37 -13.36 -21.04 26.13
C LEU A 37 -12.73 -21.90 25.02
N VAL A 38 -11.49 -21.59 24.64
CA VAL A 38 -10.74 -22.34 23.60
C VAL A 38 -10.44 -23.77 24.06
N GLU A 39 -10.08 -23.97 25.33
CA GLU A 39 -9.90 -25.30 25.93
C GLU A 39 -11.19 -26.11 25.89
N LYS A 40 -12.35 -25.50 26.17
CA LYS A 40 -13.65 -26.18 26.12
C LYS A 40 -14.07 -26.51 24.69
N LEU A 41 -13.70 -25.68 23.71
CA LEU A 41 -14.00 -25.89 22.30
C LEU A 41 -13.24 -27.08 21.70
N GLN A 42 -12.03 -27.39 22.17
CA GLN A 42 -11.18 -28.47 21.64
C GLN A 42 -10.91 -28.40 20.12
N ILE A 43 -11.00 -27.20 19.53
CA ILE A 43 -10.72 -26.97 18.09
C ILE A 43 -9.30 -26.42 17.93
N LYS A 44 -8.44 -27.19 17.26
CA LYS A 44 -7.07 -26.77 16.93
C LYS A 44 -7.07 -25.85 15.71
N ARG A 45 -7.12 -24.54 15.95
CA ARG A 45 -7.00 -23.48 14.93
C ARG A 45 -6.34 -22.23 15.49
N ASP A 46 -6.07 -21.28 14.62
CA ASP A 46 -5.63 -19.94 15.03
C ASP A 46 -6.82 -19.13 15.57
N TRP A 47 -6.66 -18.59 16.77
CA TRP A 47 -7.62 -17.75 17.48
C TRP A 47 -7.07 -16.35 17.76
N SER A 48 -5.91 -16.01 17.17
CA SER A 48 -5.20 -14.76 17.44
C SER A 48 -5.98 -13.50 17.07
N ASP A 49 -6.90 -13.61 16.10
CA ASP A 49 -7.76 -12.51 15.68
C ASP A 49 -9.08 -12.41 16.46
N HIS A 50 -9.39 -13.38 17.33
CA HIS A 50 -10.66 -13.42 18.03
C HIS A 50 -10.66 -12.59 19.30
N ALA A 51 -11.79 -11.96 19.57
CA ALA A 51 -12.02 -11.22 20.81
C ALA A 51 -13.48 -11.34 21.27
N LEU A 52 -13.74 -10.94 22.51
CA LEU A 52 -15.08 -10.91 23.08
C LEU A 52 -15.76 -9.57 22.78
N TRP A 53 -16.96 -9.65 22.23
CA TRP A 53 -17.88 -8.54 22.04
C TRP A 53 -19.03 -8.65 23.04
N TRP A 54 -19.31 -7.55 23.73
CA TRP A 54 -20.43 -7.44 24.64
C TRP A 54 -21.59 -6.72 23.95
N GLU A 55 -22.62 -7.48 23.58
CA GLU A 55 -23.77 -7.00 22.81
C GLU A 55 -24.56 -5.93 23.57
N GLN A 56 -24.93 -6.15 24.83
CA GLN A 56 -25.77 -5.20 25.57
C GLN A 56 -25.09 -3.85 25.79
N LYS A 57 -23.76 -3.85 25.96
CA LYS A 57 -22.97 -2.62 26.20
C LYS A 57 -22.28 -2.09 24.93
N GLN A 58 -22.52 -2.73 23.78
CA GLN A 58 -21.97 -2.38 22.47
C GLN A 58 -20.46 -2.07 22.53
N ARG A 59 -19.66 -2.97 23.10
CA ARG A 59 -18.21 -2.75 23.26
C ARG A 59 -17.40 -4.04 23.15
N TRP A 60 -16.16 -3.89 22.69
CA TRP A 60 -15.17 -4.96 22.68
C TRP A 60 -14.41 -5.04 24.01
N LEU A 61 -14.17 -6.26 24.48
CA LEU A 61 -13.38 -6.55 25.68
C LEU A 61 -11.92 -6.85 25.29
N LEU A 62 -11.22 -5.84 24.75
CA LEU A 62 -9.86 -6.03 24.20
C LEU A 62 -8.75 -6.09 25.26
N LYS A 63 -9.01 -5.58 26.48
CA LYS A 63 -8.01 -5.55 27.56
C LYS A 63 -7.98 -6.89 28.27
N THR A 64 -7.18 -7.83 27.74
CA THR A 64 -7.07 -9.21 28.23
C THR A 64 -6.65 -9.34 29.69
N ALA A 65 -5.88 -8.38 30.22
CA ALA A 65 -5.42 -8.38 31.61
C ALA A 65 -6.49 -7.88 32.62
N TRP A 66 -7.57 -7.26 32.16
CA TRP A 66 -8.63 -6.77 33.05
C TRP A 66 -9.53 -7.92 33.49
N THR A 67 -9.97 -7.88 34.75
CA THR A 67 -10.87 -8.88 35.34
C THR A 67 -12.31 -8.68 34.88
N LEU A 68 -13.12 -9.74 34.97
CA LEU A 68 -14.56 -9.67 34.73
C LEU A 68 -15.23 -8.63 35.62
N GLU A 69 -14.85 -8.57 36.90
CA GLU A 69 -15.31 -7.57 37.87
C GLU A 69 -14.98 -6.14 37.41
N LYS A 70 -13.76 -5.90 36.92
CA LYS A 70 -13.36 -4.56 36.45
C LYS A 70 -14.14 -4.12 35.21
N TRP A 71 -14.57 -5.07 34.37
CA TRP A 71 -15.47 -4.80 33.26
C TRP A 71 -16.94 -4.77 33.68
N GLU A 72 -17.27 -5.11 34.94
CA GLU A 72 -18.63 -5.28 35.46
C GLU A 72 -19.44 -6.36 34.70
N VAL A 73 -18.75 -7.41 34.24
CA VAL A 73 -19.39 -8.54 33.56
C VAL A 73 -19.97 -9.50 34.60
N HIS A 74 -21.26 -9.77 34.48
CA HIS A 74 -22.02 -10.69 35.33
C HIS A 74 -22.62 -11.85 34.51
N ALA A 75 -23.34 -12.77 35.17
CA ALA A 75 -23.89 -14.00 34.57
C ALA A 75 -24.90 -13.76 33.44
N ASP A 76 -25.53 -12.59 33.39
CA ASP A 76 -26.51 -12.18 32.36
C ASP A 76 -25.85 -11.54 31.12
N ALA A 77 -24.52 -11.36 31.12
CA ALA A 77 -23.81 -10.77 29.99
C ALA A 77 -23.89 -11.66 28.74
N ARG A 78 -24.32 -11.07 27.62
CA ARG A 78 -24.37 -11.72 26.31
C ARG A 78 -23.08 -11.38 25.58
N LEU A 79 -22.12 -12.29 25.72
CA LEU A 79 -20.82 -12.19 25.08
C LEU A 79 -20.79 -13.02 23.80
N ILE A 80 -20.19 -12.45 22.76
CA ILE A 80 -19.96 -13.09 21.48
C ILE A 80 -18.46 -13.16 21.25
N PHE A 81 -17.92 -14.36 21.07
CA PHE A 81 -16.54 -14.60 20.69
C PHE A 81 -16.47 -14.73 19.17
N MET A 82 -15.76 -13.78 18.54
CA MET A 82 -15.73 -13.66 17.08
C MET A 82 -14.44 -12.99 16.59
N PRO A 83 -14.07 -13.18 15.31
CA PRO A 83 -12.92 -12.50 14.72
C PRO A 83 -13.11 -10.98 14.71
N GLN A 84 -12.03 -10.25 15.00
CA GLN A 84 -11.99 -8.80 14.93
C GLN A 84 -11.93 -8.30 13.49
N HIS A 85 -11.28 -9.04 12.58
CA HIS A 85 -11.25 -8.68 11.17
C HIS A 85 -12.32 -9.44 10.40
N LYS A 86 -13.23 -8.71 9.76
CA LYS A 86 -14.30 -9.29 8.93
C LYS A 86 -14.19 -8.72 7.50
N PRO A 87 -14.61 -9.49 6.48
CA PRO A 87 -14.66 -8.99 5.11
C PRO A 87 -15.66 -7.83 4.99
N VAL A 88 -15.33 -6.82 4.19
CA VAL A 88 -16.19 -5.67 3.85
C VAL A 88 -16.08 -5.42 2.36
N LYS A 89 -17.19 -5.03 1.73
CA LYS A 89 -17.21 -4.58 0.33
C LYS A 89 -17.02 -3.07 0.30
N LEU A 90 -15.84 -2.63 -0.10
CA LEU A 90 -15.45 -1.24 -0.18
C LEU A 90 -15.60 -0.73 -1.61
N GLY A 91 -16.59 0.13 -1.83
CA GLY A 91 -16.71 0.89 -3.06
C GLY A 91 -15.74 2.07 -3.06
N LEU A 92 -14.95 2.19 -4.12
CA LEU A 92 -13.97 3.25 -4.30
C LEU A 92 -14.52 4.41 -5.14
N PRO A 93 -13.85 5.57 -5.17
CA PRO A 93 -14.27 6.71 -6.00
C PRO A 93 -14.33 6.42 -7.49
N ASN A 94 -13.45 5.55 -8.00
CA ASN A 94 -13.43 5.13 -9.41
C ASN A 94 -14.54 4.13 -9.80
N GLY A 95 -15.46 3.80 -8.88
CA GLY A 95 -16.58 2.87 -9.13
C GLY A 95 -16.25 1.39 -8.88
N ILE A 96 -14.98 1.04 -8.66
CA ILE A 96 -14.55 -0.33 -8.37
C ILE A 96 -14.99 -0.75 -6.97
N ILE A 97 -15.39 -2.01 -6.82
CA ILE A 97 -15.72 -2.62 -5.52
C ILE A 97 -14.63 -3.62 -5.15
N LEU A 98 -13.95 -3.35 -4.03
CA LEU A 98 -12.97 -4.26 -3.43
C LEU A 98 -13.60 -5.01 -2.28
N LYS A 99 -13.32 -6.30 -2.13
CA LYS A 99 -13.65 -7.06 -0.93
C LYS A 99 -12.38 -7.27 -0.12
N LEU A 100 -12.28 -6.67 1.06
CA LEU A 100 -11.06 -6.72 1.89
C LEU A 100 -11.41 -6.98 3.35
N ARG A 101 -10.42 -7.41 4.14
CA ARG A 101 -10.58 -7.57 5.59
C ARG A 101 -10.34 -6.24 6.30
N ALA A 102 -11.35 -5.75 7.03
CA ALA A 102 -11.27 -4.55 7.85
C ALA A 102 -11.40 -4.91 9.32
N CYS A 103 -10.81 -4.09 10.20
CA CYS A 103 -10.92 -4.28 11.65
C CYS A 103 -12.24 -3.71 12.19
N PHE A 104 -13.01 -4.53 12.89
CA PHE A 104 -14.32 -4.17 13.45
C PHE A 104 -14.24 -3.77 14.93
N SER A 105 -13.07 -3.93 15.55
CA SER A 105 -12.80 -3.57 16.95
C SER A 105 -12.17 -2.20 17.12
N ASN A 106 -11.34 -1.76 16.17
CA ASN A 106 -10.75 -0.44 16.17
C ASN A 106 -11.77 0.66 15.84
N PRO A 107 -11.56 1.90 16.31
CA PRO A 107 -12.28 3.07 15.80
C PRO A 107 -12.19 3.17 14.27
N VAL A 108 -13.22 3.71 13.63
CA VAL A 108 -13.30 3.84 12.17
C VAL A 108 -12.08 4.59 11.63
N PHE A 109 -11.56 5.61 12.30
CA PHE A 109 -10.35 6.31 11.87
C PHE A 109 -9.14 5.36 11.71
N GLN A 110 -8.85 4.54 12.71
CA GLN A 110 -7.76 3.58 12.65
C GLN A 110 -8.03 2.48 11.61
N THR A 111 -9.29 2.10 11.44
CA THR A 111 -9.71 1.16 10.40
C THR A 111 -9.44 1.72 9.00
N VAL A 112 -9.77 3.00 8.76
CA VAL A 112 -9.44 3.72 7.52
C VAL A 112 -7.93 3.79 7.30
N MET A 113 -7.14 4.07 8.35
CA MET A 113 -5.68 4.03 8.24
C MET A 113 -5.16 2.67 7.77
N GLY A 114 -5.74 1.57 8.27
CA GLY A 114 -5.40 0.21 7.82
C GLY A 114 -5.77 -0.02 6.36
N ILE A 115 -6.97 0.38 5.96
CA ILE A 115 -7.46 0.27 4.57
C ILE A 115 -6.59 1.09 3.62
N CYS A 116 -6.38 2.38 3.90
CA CYS A 116 -5.58 3.27 3.05
C CYS A 116 -4.14 2.76 2.91
N ARG A 117 -3.54 2.25 3.99
CA ARG A 117 -2.19 1.69 3.93
C ARG A 117 -2.12 0.41 3.08
N MET A 118 -3.15 -0.44 3.11
CA MET A 118 -3.26 -1.59 2.20
C MET A 118 -3.34 -1.09 0.75
N LEU A 119 -4.15 -0.07 0.46
CA LEU A 119 -4.33 0.46 -0.89
C LEU A 119 -3.18 1.37 -1.38
N GLY A 120 -2.16 1.64 -0.56
CA GLY A 120 -1.08 2.57 -0.93
C GLY A 120 -1.50 4.04 -0.96
N ILE A 121 -2.52 4.43 -0.19
CA ILE A 121 -3.01 5.81 -0.07
C ILE A 121 -2.36 6.46 1.15
N ARG A 122 -1.54 7.51 0.94
CA ARG A 122 -1.02 8.37 2.01
C ARG A 122 -2.11 9.29 2.56
N HIS A 123 -1.85 9.91 3.71
CA HIS A 123 -2.74 10.88 4.36
C HIS A 123 -4.17 10.35 4.58
N PRO A 124 -4.34 9.19 5.26
CA PRO A 124 -5.66 8.60 5.52
C PRO A 124 -6.62 9.51 6.29
N GLU A 125 -6.11 10.55 6.97
CA GLU A 125 -6.89 11.58 7.66
C GLU A 125 -7.81 12.39 6.75
N GLU A 126 -7.57 12.39 5.45
CA GLU A 126 -8.42 13.07 4.45
C GLU A 126 -9.64 12.22 4.06
N LEU A 127 -9.61 10.91 4.35
CA LEU A 127 -10.61 9.95 3.92
C LEU A 127 -11.46 9.45 5.10
N SER A 128 -12.65 8.95 4.78
CA SER A 128 -13.49 8.25 5.76
C SER A 128 -14.43 7.26 5.07
N LEU A 129 -15.20 6.54 5.87
CA LEU A 129 -16.18 5.56 5.41
C LEU A 129 -17.58 6.17 5.41
N LEU A 130 -18.30 5.95 4.32
CA LEU A 130 -19.64 6.46 4.07
C LEU A 130 -20.58 5.28 3.82
N ARG A 131 -21.78 5.29 4.42
CA ARG A 131 -22.81 4.29 4.11
C ARG A 131 -23.36 4.48 2.70
N PRO A 132 -23.59 3.42 1.92
CA PRO A 132 -24.30 3.51 0.65
C PRO A 132 -25.75 4.01 0.85
N VAL A 133 -26.36 4.51 -0.22
CA VAL A 133 -27.80 4.78 -0.24
C VAL A 133 -28.52 3.43 -0.28
N GLU A 134 -29.56 3.25 0.54
CA GLU A 134 -30.42 2.07 0.44
C GLU A 134 -31.25 2.15 -0.85
N GLU A 135 -30.81 1.47 -1.90
CA GLU A 135 -31.62 1.32 -3.10
C GLU A 135 -32.71 0.27 -2.86
N LYS A 136 -33.98 0.69 -2.93
CA LYS A 136 -35.11 -0.24 -3.02
C LYS A 136 -34.98 -1.02 -4.32
N LYS A 137 -34.37 -2.21 -4.27
CA LYS A 137 -34.16 -3.10 -5.42
C LYS A 137 -35.44 -3.23 -6.25
N LYS A 138 -35.47 -2.58 -7.43
CA LYS A 138 -36.46 -2.90 -8.46
C LYS A 138 -36.10 -4.26 -9.04
N LYS A 139 -37.11 -5.09 -9.27
CA LYS A 139 -37.01 -6.52 -9.68
C LYS A 139 -36.23 -6.77 -11.00
N LYS A 140 -35.75 -5.73 -11.68
CA LYS A 140 -35.20 -5.76 -13.05
C LYS A 140 -33.68 -5.54 -13.13
N ASP A 141 -33.00 -5.13 -12.05
CA ASP A 141 -31.52 -4.92 -12.02
C ASP A 141 -30.71 -6.15 -11.59
N LYS A 142 -31.31 -7.35 -11.68
CA LYS A 142 -30.66 -8.60 -11.23
C LYS A 142 -29.52 -9.09 -12.14
N ASP A 143 -29.31 -8.45 -13.30
CA ASP A 143 -28.38 -8.90 -14.36
C ASP A 143 -27.09 -8.07 -14.50
N LEU A 144 -26.89 -7.02 -13.69
CA LEU A 144 -25.58 -6.34 -13.65
C LEU A 144 -24.71 -7.04 -12.60
N SER A 145 -23.87 -7.97 -13.04
CA SER A 145 -22.81 -8.52 -12.20
C SER A 145 -21.85 -7.41 -11.83
N GLU A 146 -21.94 -6.89 -10.60
CA GLU A 146 -20.91 -6.00 -10.07
C GLU A 146 -19.61 -6.80 -9.93
N ASP A 147 -18.56 -6.42 -10.67
CA ASP A 147 -17.24 -7.03 -10.55
C ASP A 147 -16.65 -6.68 -9.18
N ILE A 148 -16.52 -7.69 -8.31
CA ILE A 148 -15.94 -7.56 -6.97
C ILE A 148 -14.56 -8.19 -6.97
N TYR A 149 -13.53 -7.37 -6.72
CA TYR A 149 -12.15 -7.85 -6.64
C TYR A 149 -11.80 -8.23 -5.19
N ASP A 150 -11.44 -9.48 -4.97
CA ASP A 150 -11.17 -10.01 -3.64
C ASP A 150 -9.71 -9.79 -3.22
N LEU A 151 -9.52 -9.04 -2.13
CA LEU A 151 -8.25 -8.75 -1.45
C LEU A 151 -8.24 -9.34 -0.04
N THR A 152 -9.18 -10.22 0.32
CA THR A 152 -9.22 -10.83 1.66
C THR A 152 -8.02 -11.74 1.93
N GLU A 153 -7.37 -12.26 0.90
CA GLU A 153 -6.16 -13.10 1.01
C GLU A 153 -4.91 -12.30 1.42
N VAL A 154 -4.90 -10.98 1.26
CA VAL A 154 -3.77 -10.13 1.66
C VAL A 154 -3.52 -10.28 3.17
N PRO A 155 -2.30 -10.69 3.60
CA PRO A 155 -2.01 -10.87 5.02
C PRO A 155 -2.16 -9.56 5.79
N LEU A 156 -2.83 -9.62 6.96
CA LEU A 156 -2.98 -8.46 7.84
C LEU A 156 -1.63 -7.88 8.31
N SER A 157 -0.59 -8.73 8.38
CA SER A 157 0.79 -8.34 8.69
C SER A 157 1.47 -7.51 7.60
N SER A 158 1.07 -7.69 6.33
CA SER A 158 1.57 -6.89 5.19
C SER A 158 1.13 -5.43 5.27
N VAL A 159 0.08 -5.15 6.05
CA VAL A 159 -0.43 -3.80 6.34
C VAL A 159 0.39 -3.10 7.45
N SER A 160 1.48 -3.68 7.94
CA SER A 160 2.29 -3.04 9.01
C SER A 160 3.51 -2.26 8.50
N ARG A 161 3.86 -2.35 7.20
CA ARG A 161 5.10 -1.78 6.65
C ARG A 161 4.83 -0.81 5.49
N PRO A 162 5.14 0.49 5.62
CA PRO A 162 5.13 1.44 4.51
C PRO A 162 6.45 1.34 3.72
N CYS A 163 6.74 0.18 3.14
CA CYS A 163 7.80 0.05 2.16
C CYS A 163 7.14 -0.10 0.79
N LEU A 164 7.47 0.75 -0.18
CA LEU A 164 7.04 0.59 -1.56
C LEU A 164 8.12 -0.20 -2.31
N TYR A 165 7.71 -1.20 -3.08
CA TYR A 165 8.54 -1.91 -4.04
C TYR A 165 8.20 -1.39 -5.44
N ASN A 166 9.16 -0.75 -6.14
CA ASN A 166 8.93 -0.09 -7.43
C ASN A 166 7.72 0.88 -7.44
N GLY A 167 7.48 1.61 -6.35
CA GLY A 167 6.36 2.56 -6.25
C GLY A 167 5.00 1.91 -5.94
N MET A 168 4.96 0.59 -5.76
CA MET A 168 3.75 -0.20 -5.44
C MET A 168 3.87 -0.83 -4.04
N PRO A 169 2.76 -1.00 -3.29
CA PRO A 169 2.79 -1.83 -2.08
C PRO A 169 3.23 -3.27 -2.39
N PRO A 170 4.15 -3.88 -1.62
CA PRO A 170 4.78 -5.16 -1.94
C PRO A 170 3.79 -6.30 -2.17
N HIS A 171 2.69 -6.33 -1.41
CA HIS A 171 1.68 -7.37 -1.54
C HIS A 171 0.94 -7.36 -2.87
N PHE A 172 0.95 -6.25 -3.62
CA PHE A 172 0.42 -6.22 -4.98
C PHE A 172 1.37 -6.85 -6.00
N ALA A 173 2.66 -6.98 -5.68
CA ALA A 173 3.63 -7.68 -6.51
C ALA A 173 3.66 -9.21 -6.26
N ASP A 174 2.91 -9.70 -5.27
CA ASP A 174 2.90 -11.12 -4.90
C ASP A 174 2.15 -12.01 -5.92
N SER A 175 1.21 -11.45 -6.69
CA SER A 175 0.52 -12.17 -7.77
C SER A 175 0.01 -11.26 -8.89
N ASP A 176 -0.08 -11.81 -10.11
CA ASP A 176 -0.61 -11.11 -11.28
C ASP A 176 -2.03 -10.56 -11.08
N LYS A 177 -2.86 -11.26 -10.29
CA LYS A 177 -4.23 -10.82 -9.96
C LYS A 177 -4.20 -9.55 -9.11
N LEU A 178 -3.33 -9.51 -8.12
CA LEU A 178 -3.19 -8.34 -7.24
C LEU A 178 -2.53 -7.18 -7.99
N GLU A 179 -1.56 -7.45 -8.85
CA GLU A 179 -0.96 -6.44 -9.71
C GLU A 179 -2.00 -5.82 -10.65
N ALA A 180 -2.88 -6.63 -11.24
CA ALA A 180 -4.00 -6.14 -12.05
C ALA A 180 -4.94 -5.24 -11.23
N VAL A 181 -5.27 -5.61 -9.98
CA VAL A 181 -6.03 -4.73 -9.07
C VAL A 181 -5.31 -3.41 -8.87
N TYR A 182 -4.02 -3.42 -8.54
CA TYR A 182 -3.26 -2.18 -8.37
C TYR A 182 -3.26 -1.29 -9.62
N LYS A 183 -3.13 -1.88 -10.81
CA LYS A 183 -3.23 -1.14 -12.09
C LYS A 183 -4.59 -0.45 -12.22
N MET A 184 -5.69 -1.15 -11.90
CA MET A 184 -7.03 -0.57 -11.93
C MET A 184 -7.24 0.56 -10.90
N LEU A 185 -6.51 0.52 -9.77
CA LEU A 185 -6.54 1.56 -8.75
C LEU A 185 -5.68 2.78 -9.11
N SER A 186 -4.65 2.57 -9.93
CA SER A 186 -3.61 3.54 -10.28
C SER A 186 -3.82 4.22 -11.63
N VAL A 187 -4.78 3.73 -12.42
CA VAL A 187 -5.12 4.24 -13.74
C VAL A 187 -6.60 4.62 -13.76
N THR A 188 -6.91 5.71 -14.44
CA THR A 188 -8.28 6.21 -14.59
C THR A 188 -9.12 5.24 -15.39
N GLN A 189 -10.38 5.06 -15.00
CA GLN A 189 -11.29 4.14 -15.68
C GLN A 189 -11.85 4.80 -16.95
N PRO A 190 -12.12 4.03 -18.02
CA PRO A 190 -12.74 4.60 -19.22
C PRO A 190 -14.09 5.23 -18.87
N PRO A 191 -14.43 6.37 -19.47
CA PRO A 191 -15.72 7.01 -19.24
C PRO A 191 -16.85 6.06 -19.65
N PRO A 192 -17.89 5.91 -18.82
CA PRO A 192 -19.03 5.09 -19.19
C PRO A 192 -19.85 5.78 -20.28
N PRO A 193 -20.63 5.01 -21.07
CA PRO A 193 -21.50 5.58 -22.10
C PRO A 193 -22.45 6.66 -21.52
N PRO A 194 -22.79 7.72 -22.28
CA PRO A 194 -23.66 8.81 -21.82
C PRO A 194 -25.01 8.31 -21.28
N GLU A 195 -25.55 7.23 -21.85
CA GLU A 195 -26.81 6.61 -21.43
C GLU A 195 -26.75 6.05 -20.01
N VAL A 196 -25.58 5.58 -19.58
CA VAL A 196 -25.36 5.06 -18.22
C VAL A 196 -25.28 6.22 -17.25
N ILE A 197 -24.51 7.27 -17.58
CA ILE A 197 -24.40 8.50 -16.77
C ILE A 197 -25.78 9.17 -16.63
N ALA A 198 -26.60 9.14 -17.68
CA ALA A 198 -27.94 9.70 -17.67
C ALA A 198 -28.88 9.01 -16.67
N LYS A 199 -28.68 7.72 -16.40
CA LYS A 199 -29.50 6.91 -15.48
C LYS A 199 -29.01 6.96 -14.03
N GLN A 200 -27.80 7.46 -13.78
CA GLN A 200 -27.29 7.60 -12.42
C GLN A 200 -28.06 8.68 -11.66
N TYR A 201 -28.19 8.48 -10.34
CA TYR A 201 -28.80 9.45 -9.45
C TYR A 201 -28.06 10.78 -9.52
N ARG A 202 -28.82 11.88 -9.63
CA ARG A 202 -28.30 13.24 -9.49
C ARG A 202 -29.08 13.98 -8.42
N PRO A 203 -28.41 14.68 -7.50
CA PRO A 203 -29.11 15.50 -6.53
C PRO A 203 -29.75 16.70 -7.23
N ALA A 204 -31.07 16.83 -7.11
CA ALA A 204 -31.83 17.90 -7.76
C ALA A 204 -31.84 19.20 -6.95
N SER A 205 -31.54 19.12 -5.65
CA SER A 205 -31.58 20.26 -4.74
C SER A 205 -30.39 20.29 -3.78
N VAL A 206 -30.12 21.46 -3.18
CA VAL A 206 -29.11 21.61 -2.11
C VAL A 206 -29.42 20.69 -0.92
N VAL A 207 -30.71 20.45 -0.65
CA VAL A 207 -31.15 19.52 0.38
C VAL A 207 -30.73 18.10 0.03
N ASP A 208 -30.91 17.66 -1.21
CA ASP A 208 -30.46 16.34 -1.68
C ASP A 208 -28.93 16.21 -1.60
N LYS A 209 -28.19 17.28 -1.96
CA LYS A 209 -26.73 17.34 -1.81
C LYS A 209 -26.32 17.18 -0.33
N ALA A 210 -27.06 17.77 0.61
CA ALA A 210 -26.75 17.69 2.04
C ALA A 210 -26.96 16.28 2.64
N HIS A 211 -27.86 15.45 2.09
CA HIS A 211 -28.15 14.10 2.61
C HIS A 211 -26.94 13.16 2.60
N ILE A 212 -25.94 13.39 1.75
CA ILE A 212 -24.70 12.61 1.77
C ILE A 212 -23.98 12.73 3.13
N ASN A 213 -24.04 13.92 3.75
CA ASN A 213 -23.29 14.19 4.97
C ASN A 213 -23.86 13.49 6.20
N GLY A 214 -25.14 13.08 6.17
CA GLY A 214 -25.76 12.29 7.23
C GLY A 214 -25.33 10.81 7.24
N ARG A 215 -24.60 10.34 6.23
CA ARG A 215 -24.23 8.92 6.06
C ARG A 215 -22.78 8.61 6.42
N TRP A 216 -21.99 9.61 6.83
CA TRP A 216 -20.62 9.39 7.28
C TRP A 216 -20.60 8.57 8.56
N LEU A 217 -19.71 7.59 8.63
CA LEU A 217 -19.47 6.87 9.88
C LEU A 217 -18.76 7.79 10.88
N ASP A 218 -19.05 7.58 12.16
CA ASP A 218 -18.36 8.22 13.26
C ASP A 218 -16.95 7.62 13.39
N SER A 219 -15.94 8.43 13.11
CA SER A 219 -14.52 8.07 13.14
C SER A 219 -14.02 7.59 14.52
N SER A 220 -14.71 7.98 15.61
CA SER A 220 -14.32 7.69 16.99
C SER A 220 -14.84 6.35 17.50
N ARG A 221 -15.86 5.79 16.85
CA ARG A 221 -16.51 4.51 17.21
C ARG A 221 -16.07 3.41 16.26
N CYS A 222 -16.16 2.15 16.69
CA CYS A 222 -15.84 1.02 15.81
C CYS A 222 -16.99 0.70 14.85
N LEU A 223 -16.74 -0.15 13.85
CA LEU A 223 -17.75 -0.55 12.86
C LEU A 223 -18.94 -1.28 13.50
N MET A 224 -18.69 -2.21 14.44
CA MET A 224 -19.75 -2.95 15.13
C MET A 224 -20.70 -2.05 15.92
N GLN A 225 -20.17 -1.00 16.55
CA GLN A 225 -20.95 -0.03 17.32
C GLN A 225 -21.92 0.79 16.47
N GLN A 226 -21.74 0.77 15.16
CA GLN A 226 -22.54 1.50 14.20
C GLN A 226 -23.43 0.54 13.39
N ASP A 227 -23.62 -0.71 13.80
CA ASP A 227 -24.44 -1.68 13.04
C ASP A 227 -23.91 -1.89 11.61
N ILE A 228 -22.60 -2.09 11.49
CA ILE A 228 -21.96 -2.63 10.28
C ILE A 228 -21.64 -4.09 10.53
N LYS A 229 -22.04 -4.95 9.59
CA LYS A 229 -21.86 -6.40 9.62
C LYS A 229 -20.80 -6.84 8.59
N GLY A 230 -20.35 -8.09 8.73
CA GLY A 230 -19.47 -8.70 7.75
C GLY A 230 -20.14 -8.78 6.37
N ASN A 231 -19.38 -8.45 5.32
CA ASN A 231 -19.78 -8.35 3.93
C ASN A 231 -20.70 -7.16 3.58
N ASP A 232 -20.97 -6.25 4.51
CA ASP A 232 -21.68 -5.01 4.21
C ASP A 232 -20.90 -4.15 3.21
N ARG A 233 -21.64 -3.33 2.47
CA ARG A 233 -21.07 -2.37 1.52
C ARG A 233 -20.84 -1.04 2.21
N LEU A 234 -19.64 -0.49 2.05
CA LEU A 234 -19.24 0.84 2.49
C LEU A 234 -18.54 1.56 1.33
N TRP A 235 -18.59 2.89 1.33
CA TRP A 235 -17.85 3.72 0.38
C TRP A 235 -16.63 4.33 1.07
N LEU A 236 -15.47 4.21 0.43
CA LEU A 236 -14.31 5.04 0.76
C LEU A 236 -14.40 6.33 -0.06
N ARG A 237 -14.34 7.47 0.62
CA ARG A 237 -14.42 8.80 0.00
C ARG A 237 -13.49 9.77 0.71
N PHE A 238 -12.94 10.72 -0.03
CA PHE A 238 -12.30 11.90 0.54
C PHE A 238 -13.37 12.74 1.22
N LYS A 239 -13.23 12.92 2.54
CA LYS A 239 -14.18 13.63 3.41
C LYS A 239 -13.77 15.08 3.61
N PHE A 240 -12.47 15.34 3.72
CA PHE A 240 -11.93 16.67 3.97
C PHE A 240 -11.20 17.18 2.74
N PHE A 241 -11.63 18.33 2.21
CA PHE A 241 -11.11 18.93 0.99
C PHE A 241 -9.87 19.81 1.24
N SER A 242 -8.99 19.34 2.12
CA SER A 242 -7.71 19.99 2.45
C SER A 242 -6.60 18.96 2.25
N PHE A 243 -6.09 18.88 1.02
CA PHE A 243 -5.13 17.85 0.63
C PHE A 243 -3.71 18.31 0.91
N TYR A 244 -2.99 17.55 1.73
CA TYR A 244 -1.62 17.87 2.13
C TYR A 244 -0.59 17.08 1.28
N ASP A 245 0.47 17.75 0.84
CA ASP A 245 1.66 17.13 0.24
C ASP A 245 1.33 16.10 -0.87
N ILE A 246 0.54 16.50 -1.87
CA ILE A 246 0.27 15.63 -3.03
C ILE A 246 1.56 15.48 -3.83
N ASP A 247 2.08 14.25 -3.93
CA ASP A 247 3.29 13.92 -4.68
C ASP A 247 2.99 12.84 -5.73
N SER A 248 3.15 13.17 -7.02
CA SER A 248 2.84 12.27 -8.14
C SER A 248 3.67 10.97 -8.16
N LYS A 249 4.82 10.92 -7.47
CA LYS A 249 5.67 9.75 -7.39
C LYS A 249 5.20 8.74 -6.33
N TYR A 250 4.64 9.22 -5.24
CA TYR A 250 4.25 8.39 -4.10
C TYR A 250 2.74 8.19 -3.97
N ASP A 251 1.94 9.06 -4.58
CA ASP A 251 0.49 9.12 -4.42
C ASP A 251 -0.27 8.67 -5.67
N VAL A 252 0.28 7.76 -6.48
CA VAL A 252 -0.36 7.34 -7.74
C VAL A 252 -1.83 6.91 -7.52
N VAL A 253 -2.09 6.04 -6.53
CA VAL A 253 -3.45 5.62 -6.18
C VAL A 253 -4.25 6.77 -5.58
N ARG A 254 -3.68 7.52 -4.63
CA ARG A 254 -4.38 8.64 -3.95
C ARG A 254 -4.82 9.72 -4.95
N VAL A 255 -3.95 10.14 -5.85
CA VAL A 255 -4.24 11.14 -6.90
C VAL A 255 -5.29 10.61 -7.87
N THR A 256 -5.16 9.36 -8.31
CA THR A 256 -6.14 8.75 -9.22
C THR A 256 -7.53 8.70 -8.60
N GLN A 257 -7.64 8.22 -7.35
CA GLN A 257 -8.93 8.16 -6.65
C GLN A 257 -9.49 9.55 -6.34
N LEU A 258 -8.64 10.54 -6.06
CA LEU A 258 -9.07 11.92 -5.85
C LEU A 258 -9.62 12.54 -7.14
N TYR A 259 -8.91 12.35 -8.26
CA TYR A 259 -9.37 12.76 -9.58
C TYR A 259 -10.71 12.10 -9.94
N GLU A 260 -10.84 10.79 -9.74
CA GLU A 260 -12.09 10.07 -10.02
C GLU A 260 -13.25 10.58 -9.16
N GLN A 261 -13.01 10.86 -7.86
CA GLN A 261 -14.04 11.46 -7.01
C GLN A 261 -14.50 12.82 -7.54
N ALA A 262 -13.55 13.68 -7.96
CA ALA A 262 -13.86 15.00 -8.51
C ALA A 262 -14.57 14.89 -9.87
N ARG A 263 -14.11 14.00 -10.74
CA ARG A 263 -14.70 13.72 -12.05
C ARG A 263 -16.16 13.33 -11.92
N TRP A 264 -16.47 12.36 -11.06
CA TRP A 264 -17.85 11.95 -10.81
C TRP A 264 -18.70 13.05 -10.19
N ALA A 265 -18.16 13.84 -9.28
CA ALA A 265 -18.88 14.96 -8.69
C ALA A 265 -19.25 16.04 -9.73
N ILE A 266 -18.38 16.29 -10.72
CA ILE A 266 -18.63 17.24 -11.81
C ILE A 266 -19.64 16.64 -12.82
N LEU A 267 -19.47 15.39 -13.22
CA LEU A 267 -20.34 14.73 -14.21
C LEU A 267 -21.77 14.53 -13.70
N LEU A 268 -21.93 14.29 -12.40
CA LEU A 268 -23.23 14.10 -11.76
C LEU A 268 -23.84 15.40 -11.21
N GLU A 269 -23.18 16.54 -11.44
CA GLU A 269 -23.63 17.86 -11.01
C GLU A 269 -23.77 17.97 -9.46
N ASP A 270 -23.03 17.14 -8.73
CA ASP A 270 -22.85 17.29 -7.28
C ASP A 270 -22.12 18.61 -6.99
N ILE A 271 -21.10 18.92 -7.80
CA ILE A 271 -20.37 20.19 -7.80
C ILE A 271 -20.68 20.93 -9.08
N ASP A 272 -21.20 22.15 -8.92
CA ASP A 272 -21.52 23.04 -10.04
C ASP A 272 -20.24 23.75 -10.53
N CYS A 273 -20.07 23.86 -11.84
CA CYS A 273 -19.01 24.66 -12.47
C CYS A 273 -19.59 25.55 -13.57
N THR A 274 -18.80 26.43 -14.17
CA THR A 274 -19.19 27.24 -15.33
C THR A 274 -19.11 26.46 -16.65
N GLU A 275 -19.69 27.00 -17.73
CA GLU A 275 -19.60 26.35 -19.05
C GLU A 275 -18.14 26.24 -19.51
N GLU A 276 -17.35 27.29 -19.32
CA GLU A 276 -15.93 27.34 -19.70
C GLU A 276 -15.09 26.34 -18.91
N GLU A 277 -15.31 26.23 -17.60
CA GLU A 277 -14.64 25.24 -16.76
C GLU A 277 -15.03 23.81 -17.17
N MET A 278 -16.30 23.56 -17.49
CA MET A 278 -16.74 22.26 -17.99
C MET A 278 -16.03 21.87 -19.29
N MET A 279 -15.84 22.82 -20.22
CA MET A 279 -15.07 22.57 -21.45
C MET A 279 -13.61 22.21 -21.13
N LEU A 280 -13.00 22.89 -20.16
CA LEU A 280 -11.64 22.58 -19.70
C LEU A 280 -11.58 21.19 -19.04
N PHE A 281 -12.52 20.86 -18.17
CA PHE A 281 -12.59 19.53 -17.54
C PHE A 281 -12.79 18.42 -18.58
N GLY A 282 -13.62 18.63 -19.60
CA GLY A 282 -13.78 17.69 -20.71
C GLY A 282 -12.47 17.46 -21.48
N ALA A 283 -11.75 18.54 -21.79
CA ALA A 283 -10.45 18.44 -22.47
C ALA A 283 -9.38 17.71 -21.63
N LEU A 284 -9.34 17.97 -20.31
CA LEU A 284 -8.45 17.27 -19.39
C LEU A 284 -8.80 15.79 -19.29
N GLN A 285 -10.08 15.43 -19.14
CA GLN A 285 -10.52 14.03 -19.10
C GLN A 285 -10.15 13.27 -20.38
N TYR A 286 -10.30 13.90 -21.56
CA TYR A 286 -9.90 13.33 -22.84
C TYR A 286 -8.38 13.08 -22.89
N HIS A 287 -7.57 14.06 -22.48
CA HIS A 287 -6.12 13.92 -22.48
C HIS A 287 -5.66 12.81 -21.54
N ILE A 288 -6.18 12.77 -20.31
CA ILE A 288 -5.86 11.74 -19.31
C ILE A 288 -6.24 10.35 -19.84
N SER A 289 -7.43 10.22 -20.43
CA SER A 289 -7.91 8.96 -21.00
C SER A 289 -7.03 8.48 -22.17
N LYS A 290 -6.64 9.40 -23.07
CA LYS A 290 -5.77 9.09 -24.20
C LYS A 290 -4.38 8.61 -23.75
N VAL A 291 -3.79 9.31 -22.77
CA VAL A 291 -2.48 8.93 -22.20
C VAL A 291 -2.56 7.59 -21.44
N SER A 292 -3.70 7.30 -20.81
CA SER A 292 -3.92 6.04 -20.09
C SER A 292 -4.13 4.84 -21.02
N GLN A 293 -4.57 5.06 -22.26
CA GLN A 293 -4.83 4.02 -23.26
C GLN A 293 -3.63 3.73 -24.19
N SER A 294 -2.80 4.73 -24.48
CA SER A 294 -1.47 4.45 -25.01
C SER A 294 -0.74 3.58 -23.97
N GLU A 295 -0.10 2.48 -24.40
CA GLU A 295 0.68 1.62 -23.50
C GLU A 295 1.41 2.47 -22.46
N PRO A 296 1.44 2.05 -21.19
CA PRO A 296 2.25 2.72 -20.20
C PRO A 296 3.72 2.54 -20.62
N GLN A 297 4.22 3.44 -21.46
CA GLN A 297 5.56 3.94 -21.28
C GLN A 297 5.58 4.38 -19.83
N MET A 298 6.12 3.48 -19.01
CA MET A 298 6.26 3.58 -17.58
C MET A 298 6.30 5.05 -17.19
N LEU A 299 5.39 5.48 -16.31
CA LEU A 299 5.57 6.71 -15.51
C LEU A 299 6.81 6.63 -14.58
N CYS A 300 7.77 5.77 -14.92
CA CYS A 300 9.08 5.57 -14.36
C CYS A 300 10.21 5.53 -15.44
N SER A 301 9.97 5.81 -16.74
CA SER A 301 11.00 5.66 -17.81
C SER A 301 11.44 6.89 -18.60
N ASN A 302 10.73 8.03 -18.62
CA ASN A 302 10.93 8.99 -19.73
C ASN A 302 12.04 10.04 -19.58
N ALA A 303 13.18 9.66 -19.01
CA ALA A 303 14.42 10.43 -19.20
C ALA A 303 15.66 9.54 -19.06
N ALA A 304 15.63 8.57 -18.14
CA ALA A 304 16.79 7.72 -17.88
C ALA A 304 16.90 6.52 -18.83
N LEU A 305 15.79 6.02 -19.39
CA LEU A 305 15.79 4.87 -20.31
C LEU A 305 15.97 5.27 -21.77
N ASP A 306 15.40 6.39 -22.21
CA ASP A 306 15.70 6.95 -23.55
C ASP A 306 17.19 7.33 -23.69
N ASP A 307 17.79 7.89 -22.63
CA ASP A 307 19.24 8.14 -22.56
C ASP A 307 20.05 6.84 -22.57
N LEU A 308 19.50 5.73 -22.03
CA LEU A 308 20.16 4.42 -21.97
C LEU A 308 20.11 3.69 -23.31
N GLU A 309 18.98 3.76 -24.02
CA GLU A 309 18.79 3.22 -25.37
C GLU A 309 19.68 3.99 -26.38
N THR A 310 19.74 5.32 -26.24
CA THR A 310 20.65 6.19 -27.00
C THR A 310 22.13 5.92 -26.64
N ALA A 311 22.44 5.62 -25.38
CA ALA A 311 23.77 5.20 -24.93
C ALA A 311 24.15 3.80 -25.44
N LEU A 312 23.19 2.89 -25.60
CA LEU A 312 23.41 1.54 -26.12
C LEU A 312 23.68 1.57 -27.62
N GLN A 313 22.92 2.35 -28.40
CA GLN A 313 23.16 2.55 -29.83
C GLN A 313 24.48 3.29 -30.12
N SER A 314 24.94 4.17 -29.23
CA SER A 314 26.25 4.81 -29.36
C SER A 314 27.42 3.91 -28.97
N LEU A 315 27.18 2.83 -28.20
CA LEU A 315 28.16 1.81 -27.84
C LEU A 315 28.27 0.65 -28.85
N GLU A 316 27.40 0.61 -29.87
CA GLU A 316 27.41 -0.42 -30.93
C GLU A 316 28.37 -0.09 -32.09
N VAL A 317 29.25 0.92 -31.91
CA VAL A 317 30.29 1.25 -32.89
C VAL A 317 31.55 0.40 -32.65
N LYS A 318 31.67 -0.63 -33.49
CA LYS A 318 32.89 -1.38 -33.89
C LYS A 318 33.73 -2.04 -32.78
N MET A 319 33.56 -3.36 -32.64
CA MET A 319 34.69 -4.25 -32.35
C MET A 319 34.96 -5.14 -33.58
N GLU A 320 35.85 -4.66 -34.46
CA GLU A 320 36.64 -5.50 -35.34
C GLU A 320 38.09 -5.52 -34.80
N GLY A 321 38.61 -6.74 -34.56
CA GLY A 321 40.02 -7.03 -34.26
C GLY A 321 40.42 -6.85 -32.78
N GLU A 322 41.20 -7.70 -32.13
CA GLU A 322 41.94 -8.90 -32.49
C GLU A 322 42.19 -9.72 -31.21
N SER A 323 42.35 -11.03 -31.39
CA SER A 323 42.59 -12.06 -30.39
C SER A 323 43.90 -11.91 -29.61
N SER A 324 43.87 -12.04 -28.27
CA SER A 324 44.80 -12.90 -27.50
C SER A 324 44.51 -12.89 -25.98
N SER A 325 44.67 -14.06 -25.37
CA SER A 325 44.79 -14.37 -23.92
C SER A 325 43.55 -14.34 -22.99
N ALA A 326 42.41 -14.87 -23.44
CA ALA A 326 41.27 -15.19 -22.55
C ALA A 326 41.51 -16.33 -21.53
N SER A 327 42.72 -16.90 -21.43
CA SER A 327 43.00 -18.09 -20.62
C SER A 327 43.88 -17.86 -19.38
N GLU A 328 44.52 -16.70 -19.20
CA GLU A 328 45.40 -16.47 -18.03
C GLU A 328 44.73 -15.75 -16.85
N LEU A 329 43.59 -15.08 -17.05
CA LEU A 329 42.91 -14.32 -15.98
C LEU A 329 41.99 -15.16 -15.06
N LEU A 330 41.87 -16.47 -15.30
CA LEU A 330 40.96 -17.35 -14.54
C LEU A 330 41.57 -17.94 -13.24
N LYS A 331 42.84 -17.66 -12.93
CA LYS A 331 43.55 -18.24 -11.75
C LYS A 331 43.77 -17.28 -10.57
N THR A 332 43.20 -16.08 -10.58
CA THR A 332 43.31 -15.14 -9.44
C THR A 332 41.94 -14.56 -9.09
N MET A 333 41.00 -15.42 -8.67
CA MET A 333 39.73 -14.98 -8.06
C MET A 333 39.73 -15.28 -6.56
N THR A 334 40.47 -14.49 -5.79
CA THR A 334 40.19 -14.33 -4.35
C THR A 334 39.08 -13.28 -4.23
N ALA A 335 37.99 -13.61 -3.54
CA ALA A 335 36.91 -12.66 -3.27
C ALA A 335 37.48 -11.43 -2.54
N PRO A 336 37.03 -10.20 -2.84
CA PRO A 336 37.59 -9.00 -2.21
C PRO A 336 37.20 -8.94 -0.73
N ASP A 337 38.20 -8.84 0.15
CA ASP A 337 37.99 -8.55 1.57
C ASP A 337 37.46 -7.11 1.73
N LEU A 338 36.21 -6.98 2.18
CA LEU A 338 35.57 -5.68 2.45
C LEU A 338 35.66 -5.37 3.93
N ASN A 339 36.34 -4.27 4.29
CA ASN A 339 36.52 -3.87 5.67
C ASN A 339 36.19 -2.38 5.84
N ASP A 340 35.24 -2.03 6.72
CA ASP A 340 34.86 -0.63 6.96
C ASP A 340 34.18 -0.42 8.33
N TYR A 341 34.13 0.82 8.80
CA TYR A 341 33.34 1.19 9.97
C TYR A 341 31.87 1.38 9.59
N LEU A 342 30.99 0.54 10.14
CA LEU A 342 29.54 0.62 9.92
C LEU A 342 28.80 0.76 11.24
N LYS A 343 27.60 1.33 11.17
CA LYS A 343 26.69 1.44 12.31
C LYS A 343 25.67 0.29 12.28
N ILE A 344 25.62 -0.52 13.32
CA ILE A 344 24.67 -1.62 13.47
C ILE A 344 23.51 -1.24 14.39
N PHE A 345 22.32 -1.70 14.05
CA PHE A 345 21.13 -1.61 14.89
C PHE A 345 20.39 -2.95 14.89
N ARG A 346 19.93 -3.36 16.09
CA ARG A 346 19.10 -4.56 16.28
C ARG A 346 17.85 -4.21 17.08
N PRO A 347 16.65 -4.37 16.50
CA PRO A 347 15.42 -4.16 17.23
C PRO A 347 15.24 -5.29 18.27
N LYS A 348 15.31 -4.97 19.58
CA LYS A 348 14.88 -5.88 20.65
C LYS A 348 13.52 -5.40 21.18
N LYS A 349 12.60 -6.33 21.43
CA LYS A 349 11.21 -6.05 21.87
C LYS A 349 11.08 -5.20 23.16
N LEU A 350 12.15 -5.08 23.97
CA LEU A 350 12.09 -4.49 25.31
C LEU A 350 13.19 -3.46 25.66
N THR A 351 14.11 -3.11 24.74
CA THR A 351 15.08 -2.02 24.98
C THR A 351 15.47 -1.28 23.69
N LEU A 352 15.32 0.05 23.69
CA LEU A 352 15.82 0.94 22.63
C LEU A 352 17.33 1.15 22.82
N LYS A 353 18.17 0.34 22.16
CA LYS A 353 19.58 0.70 21.96
C LYS A 353 19.73 1.27 20.55
N GLY A 354 20.18 2.52 20.45
CA GLY A 354 20.44 3.20 19.17
C GLY A 354 21.59 2.57 18.36
N TYR A 355 21.85 3.14 17.18
CA TYR A 355 22.94 2.72 16.30
C TYR A 355 24.29 2.78 17.01
N LYS A 356 25.08 1.71 16.87
CA LYS A 356 26.45 1.64 17.41
C LYS A 356 27.43 1.38 16.27
N GLN A 357 28.52 2.12 16.25
CA GLN A 357 29.57 1.97 15.25
C GLN A 357 30.54 0.87 15.65
N TYR A 358 30.87 -0.01 14.70
CA TYR A 358 31.81 -1.11 14.84
C TYR A 358 32.65 -1.26 13.57
N TRP A 359 33.78 -1.94 13.67
CA TRP A 359 34.61 -2.30 12.52
C TRP A 359 34.10 -3.62 11.92
N PHE A 360 33.67 -3.60 10.67
CA PHE A 360 33.15 -4.77 9.98
C PHE A 360 34.21 -5.34 9.05
N LYS A 361 34.31 -6.67 9.00
CA LYS A 361 35.05 -7.45 8.01
C LYS A 361 34.10 -8.41 7.31
N PHE A 362 34.07 -8.37 5.99
CA PHE A 362 33.43 -9.37 5.18
C PHE A 362 34.50 -10.30 4.63
N GLN A 363 34.42 -11.56 5.03
CA GLN A 363 35.33 -12.61 4.59
C GLN A 363 34.50 -13.84 4.23
N ASP A 364 34.81 -14.40 3.06
CA ASP A 364 34.14 -15.55 2.46
C ASP A 364 32.61 -15.38 2.34
N THR A 365 31.86 -15.92 3.30
CA THR A 365 30.38 -15.92 3.34
C THR A 365 29.83 -15.36 4.65
N SER A 366 30.67 -14.65 5.41
CA SER A 366 30.30 -14.16 6.73
C SER A 366 30.71 -12.71 6.96
N ILE A 367 29.82 -11.99 7.65
CA ILE A 367 30.08 -10.65 8.16
C ILE A 367 30.49 -10.80 9.63
N SER A 368 31.72 -10.43 9.93
CA SER A 368 32.24 -10.37 11.30
C SER A 368 32.42 -8.91 11.70
N TYR A 369 32.12 -8.56 12.95
CA TYR A 369 32.37 -7.20 13.44
C TYR A 369 33.07 -7.16 14.80
N PHE A 370 33.86 -6.10 14.98
CA PHE A 370 34.79 -5.89 16.08
C PHE A 370 34.61 -4.50 16.67
N LYS A 371 35.07 -4.28 17.90
CA LYS A 371 34.95 -2.98 18.57
C LYS A 371 35.76 -1.89 17.87
N SER A 372 36.95 -2.23 17.39
CA SER A 372 37.82 -1.36 16.61
C SER A 372 38.62 -2.17 15.58
N LYS A 373 39.34 -1.47 14.70
CA LYS A 373 40.19 -2.10 13.69
C LYS A 373 41.37 -2.86 14.30
N GLU A 374 41.91 -2.38 15.43
CA GLU A 374 43.06 -2.96 16.13
C GLU A 374 42.69 -4.30 16.79
N GLU A 375 41.45 -4.42 17.27
CA GLU A 375 40.89 -5.66 17.83
C GLU A 375 40.46 -6.67 16.75
N SER A 376 40.59 -6.34 15.47
CA SER A 376 40.14 -7.20 14.36
C SER A 376 41.02 -8.43 14.07
N ILE A 377 42.05 -8.62 14.89
CA ILE A 377 42.94 -9.79 14.92
C ILE A 377 42.45 -10.83 15.95
N GLY A 378 41.60 -10.41 16.91
CA GLY A 378 41.02 -11.28 17.94
C GLY A 378 39.68 -11.92 17.54
N GLU A 379 38.94 -12.46 18.52
CA GLU A 379 37.62 -13.03 18.28
C GLU A 379 36.58 -11.95 17.91
N PRO A 380 35.75 -12.17 16.88
CA PRO A 380 34.71 -11.22 16.51
C PRO A 380 33.62 -11.15 17.58
N ILE A 381 33.05 -9.96 17.80
CA ILE A 381 31.91 -9.78 18.71
C ILE A 381 30.76 -10.68 18.24
N GLN A 382 30.57 -10.78 16.93
CA GLN A 382 29.71 -11.78 16.33
C GLN A 382 30.07 -11.98 14.86
N GLN A 383 29.91 -13.22 14.40
CA GLN A 383 29.97 -13.61 13.01
C GLN A 383 28.57 -13.94 12.51
N ILE A 384 28.16 -13.34 11.40
CA ILE A 384 26.86 -13.53 10.74
C ILE A 384 27.10 -14.27 9.44
N ASN A 385 26.57 -15.48 9.30
CA ASN A 385 26.62 -16.23 8.05
C ASN A 385 25.50 -15.75 7.12
N LEU A 386 25.86 -15.30 5.92
CA LEU A 386 24.89 -14.77 4.94
C LEU A 386 24.18 -15.86 4.13
N LYS A 387 24.55 -17.13 4.26
CA LYS A 387 23.87 -18.23 3.57
C LYS A 387 22.42 -18.32 4.04
N GLY A 388 21.47 -18.15 3.11
CA GLY A 388 20.04 -18.15 3.39
C GLY A 388 19.49 -16.87 4.01
N CYS A 389 20.30 -15.79 4.09
CA CYS A 389 19.82 -14.48 4.56
C CYS A 389 19.14 -13.70 3.43
N GLU A 390 18.03 -13.03 3.73
CA GLU A 390 17.47 -12.04 2.80
C GLU A 390 18.08 -10.67 3.04
N VAL A 391 18.44 -9.98 1.96
CA VAL A 391 19.15 -8.70 2.00
C VAL A 391 18.34 -7.67 1.23
N ALA A 392 17.87 -6.63 1.93
CA ALA A 392 17.06 -5.57 1.34
C ALA A 392 17.72 -4.19 1.56
N PRO A 393 17.94 -3.40 0.50
CA PRO A 393 18.45 -2.04 0.63
C PRO A 393 17.33 -1.06 1.05
N ASP A 394 17.67 -0.10 1.91
CA ASP A 394 16.83 1.04 2.31
C ASP A 394 17.66 2.31 2.12
N VAL A 395 17.58 2.88 0.91
CA VAL A 395 18.41 4.01 0.47
C VAL A 395 17.53 5.23 0.22
N ASN A 396 17.84 6.33 0.92
CA ASN A 396 17.32 7.65 0.63
C ASN A 396 18.51 8.63 0.52
N VAL A 397 18.82 9.00 -0.71
CA VAL A 397 19.97 9.86 -1.06
C VAL A 397 19.77 11.29 -0.53
N ALA A 398 18.54 11.81 -0.57
CA ALA A 398 18.22 13.15 -0.08
C ALA A 398 18.36 13.28 1.45
N ALA A 399 18.05 12.20 2.18
CA ALA A 399 18.14 12.14 3.64
C ALA A 399 19.48 11.56 4.16
N GLN A 400 20.48 11.32 3.29
CA GLN A 400 21.75 10.67 3.66
C GLN A 400 21.56 9.36 4.43
N LYS A 401 20.55 8.59 4.03
CA LYS A 401 20.15 7.34 4.68
C LYS A 401 20.55 6.18 3.76
N PHE A 402 21.60 5.46 4.15
CA PHE A 402 22.12 4.31 3.40
C PHE A 402 22.11 3.09 4.30
N LEU A 403 21.01 2.33 4.26
CA LEU A 403 20.81 1.16 5.11
C LEU A 403 20.76 -0.13 4.29
N ILE A 404 21.32 -1.18 4.87
CA ILE A 404 21.21 -2.56 4.43
C ILE A 404 20.50 -3.32 5.54
N LYS A 405 19.34 -3.89 5.22
CA LYS A 405 18.60 -4.77 6.11
C LYS A 405 19.00 -6.22 5.81
N LEU A 406 19.40 -6.94 6.86
CA LEU A 406 19.71 -8.36 6.83
C LEU A 406 18.65 -9.12 7.65
N LEU A 407 18.03 -10.13 7.04
CA LEU A 407 17.14 -11.08 7.70
C LEU A 407 17.88 -12.41 7.83
N ILE A 408 18.28 -12.77 9.05
CA ILE A 408 19.10 -13.94 9.33
C ILE A 408 18.20 -15.05 9.89
N PRO A 409 18.10 -16.23 9.25
CA PRO A 409 17.32 -17.34 9.78
C PRO A 409 17.90 -17.85 11.10
N ALA A 410 17.05 -17.94 12.14
CA ALA A 410 17.38 -18.49 13.45
C ALA A 410 16.29 -19.49 13.91
N PRO A 411 16.59 -20.42 14.83
CA PRO A 411 15.63 -21.44 15.29
C PRO A 411 14.38 -20.86 15.97
N GLU A 412 14.43 -19.61 16.45
CA GLU A 412 13.30 -18.90 17.08
C GLU A 412 12.58 -17.92 16.12
N GLY A 413 12.94 -17.92 14.84
CA GLY A 413 12.41 -17.00 13.80
C GLY A 413 13.50 -16.26 13.02
N MET A 414 13.12 -15.22 12.27
CA MET A 414 14.09 -14.39 11.54
C MET A 414 14.67 -13.29 12.44
N ASN A 415 15.99 -13.23 12.58
CA ASN A 415 16.69 -12.15 13.26
C ASN A 415 16.94 -10.98 12.30
N GLU A 416 16.41 -9.80 12.62
CA GLU A 416 16.63 -8.59 11.81
C GLU A 416 17.86 -7.81 12.28
N VAL A 417 18.74 -7.46 11.34
CA VAL A 417 19.92 -6.61 11.58
C VAL A 417 19.96 -5.49 10.55
N TYR A 418 20.18 -4.27 11.00
CA TYR A 418 20.30 -3.08 10.15
C TYR A 418 21.75 -2.60 10.17
N LEU A 419 22.38 -2.51 9.00
CA LEU A 419 23.69 -1.92 8.80
C LEU A 419 23.53 -0.57 8.12
N ARG A 420 24.06 0.50 8.71
CA ARG A 420 24.07 1.85 8.14
C ARG A 420 25.49 2.23 7.72
N CYS A 421 25.62 2.66 6.47
CA CYS A 421 26.83 3.23 5.91
C CYS A 421 26.75 4.77 6.00
N ASP A 422 27.86 5.43 6.35
CA ASP A 422 27.90 6.90 6.44
C ASP A 422 28.29 7.57 5.10
N ASN A 423 28.96 6.86 4.18
CA ASN A 423 29.44 7.42 2.91
C ASN A 423 28.78 6.85 1.65
N VAL A 424 28.61 7.72 0.66
CA VAL A 424 27.90 7.49 -0.60
C VAL A 424 28.90 7.22 -1.72
N SER A 425 29.16 5.94 -2.02
CA SER A 425 29.33 5.41 -3.39
C SER A 425 30.17 4.14 -3.51
N SER A 426 31.28 4.01 -2.78
CA SER A 426 32.16 2.83 -2.85
C SER A 426 31.84 1.78 -1.78
N THR A 427 31.59 2.22 -0.55
CA THR A 427 31.34 1.33 0.58
C THR A 427 29.99 0.62 0.43
N LEU A 428 28.88 1.36 0.31
CA LEU A 428 27.54 0.75 0.24
C LEU A 428 27.40 -0.22 -0.94
N SER A 429 27.90 0.16 -2.12
CA SER A 429 27.86 -0.68 -3.32
C SER A 429 28.68 -1.96 -3.14
N GLY A 430 29.86 -1.86 -2.52
CA GLY A 430 30.69 -3.03 -2.18
C GLY A 430 30.01 -3.98 -1.20
N TRP A 431 29.41 -3.47 -0.11
CA TRP A 431 28.73 -4.30 0.89
C TRP A 431 27.41 -4.91 0.38
N GLN A 432 26.66 -4.19 -0.46
CA GLN A 432 25.45 -4.72 -1.12
C GLN A 432 25.82 -5.81 -2.13
N LEU A 433 26.83 -5.58 -2.96
CA LEU A 433 27.30 -6.56 -3.93
C LEU A 433 27.85 -7.81 -3.24
N ALA A 434 28.63 -7.67 -2.17
CA ALA A 434 29.11 -8.81 -1.38
C ALA A 434 27.95 -9.66 -0.82
N ALA A 435 26.89 -9.00 -0.36
CA ALA A 435 25.71 -9.67 0.16
C ALA A 435 24.84 -10.31 -0.95
N TRP A 436 24.81 -9.72 -2.15
CA TRP A 436 24.04 -10.23 -3.31
C TRP A 436 24.78 -11.31 -4.12
N HIS A 437 26.11 -11.25 -4.23
CA HIS A 437 26.93 -12.19 -5.01
C HIS A 437 26.79 -13.65 -4.55
N GLN A 438 26.16 -13.89 -3.40
CA GLN A 438 25.90 -15.21 -2.86
C GLN A 438 24.47 -15.72 -3.08
N LYS A 439 23.55 -14.90 -3.61
CA LYS A 439 22.20 -15.33 -4.03
C LYS A 439 22.23 -16.08 -5.37
N GLU A 440 23.22 -15.80 -6.21
CA GLU A 440 23.40 -16.42 -7.54
C GLU A 440 24.81 -17.01 -7.68
N LYS A 441 24.95 -18.28 -7.31
CA LYS A 441 26.06 -19.13 -7.76
C LYS A 441 25.54 -20.17 -8.78
N VAL A 442 24.75 -19.69 -9.73
CA VAL A 442 24.38 -20.37 -10.97
C VAL A 442 24.43 -19.29 -12.06
N TRP A 443 25.15 -19.58 -13.15
CA TRP A 443 25.49 -18.70 -14.29
C TRP A 443 26.76 -17.86 -14.14
N GLN A 444 27.64 -18.03 -15.11
CA GLN A 444 29.04 -17.61 -15.11
C GLN A 444 29.23 -16.14 -15.52
N THR A 445 30.45 -15.67 -15.24
CA THR A 445 31.32 -14.79 -16.05
C THR A 445 31.39 -13.30 -15.75
N ALA A 446 32.65 -12.82 -15.81
CA ALA A 446 33.23 -11.52 -15.48
C ALA A 446 32.60 -10.25 -16.10
N LEU A 447 31.49 -10.34 -16.82
CA LEU A 447 30.77 -9.21 -17.41
C LEU A 447 29.98 -8.38 -16.38
N PHE A 448 29.62 -8.96 -15.23
CA PHE A 448 28.81 -8.29 -14.19
C PHE A 448 29.62 -7.28 -13.35
N ARG A 449 30.94 -7.47 -13.23
CA ARG A 449 31.81 -6.69 -12.34
C ARG A 449 32.15 -5.31 -12.92
N VAL A 450 32.21 -5.18 -14.24
CA VAL A 450 32.50 -3.91 -14.93
C VAL A 450 31.22 -3.07 -15.15
N ARG A 451 30.06 -3.72 -15.41
CA ARG A 451 28.78 -3.03 -15.64
C ARG A 451 28.15 -2.44 -14.37
N SER A 452 28.28 -3.09 -13.21
CA SER A 452 27.55 -2.68 -11.99
C SER A 452 28.22 -1.56 -11.20
N ILE A 453 29.55 -1.57 -11.05
CA ILE A 453 30.29 -0.51 -10.35
C ILE A 453 30.18 0.82 -11.10
N ALA A 454 30.23 0.78 -12.45
CA ALA A 454 30.05 1.96 -13.29
C ALA A 454 28.60 2.49 -13.24
N SER A 455 27.59 1.61 -13.23
CA SER A 455 26.17 1.98 -13.16
C SER A 455 25.80 2.63 -11.82
N VAL A 456 26.25 2.07 -10.70
CA VAL A 456 25.99 2.63 -9.36
C VAL A 456 26.79 3.92 -9.12
N ARG A 457 28.04 4.00 -9.59
CA ARG A 457 28.81 5.26 -9.53
C ARG A 457 28.21 6.35 -10.41
N SER A 458 27.75 6.02 -11.62
CA SER A 458 27.07 6.95 -12.53
C SER A 458 25.76 7.48 -11.92
N TRP A 459 25.00 6.59 -11.27
CA TRP A 459 23.77 6.96 -10.57
C TRP A 459 24.03 7.87 -9.36
N LEU A 460 25.09 7.62 -8.59
CA LEU A 460 25.43 8.40 -7.39
C LEU A 460 26.19 9.71 -7.69
N CYS A 461 26.88 9.83 -8.83
CA CYS A 461 27.58 11.05 -9.23
C CYS A 461 26.67 12.13 -9.83
N ARG A 462 25.39 11.85 -10.09
CA ARG A 462 24.42 12.87 -10.55
C ARG A 462 24.03 13.78 -9.38
N ARG A 463 24.71 14.93 -9.25
CA ARG A 463 24.25 16.04 -8.38
C ARG A 463 22.93 16.59 -8.92
N PRO A 464 21.99 17.01 -8.06
CA PRO A 464 20.80 17.70 -8.53
C PRO A 464 21.21 19.06 -9.10
N THR A 465 21.13 19.22 -10.42
CA THR A 465 21.13 20.54 -11.05
C THR A 465 19.84 21.24 -10.66
N VAL A 466 19.98 22.37 -9.96
CA VAL A 466 18.88 23.30 -9.72
C VAL A 466 18.41 23.80 -11.08
N HIS A 467 17.32 23.25 -11.60
CA HIS A 467 16.66 23.82 -12.77
C HIS A 467 16.03 25.15 -12.36
N LYS A 468 16.56 26.24 -12.94
CA LYS A 468 15.90 27.55 -12.99
C LYS A 468 14.46 27.35 -13.46
N ALA A 469 13.54 28.05 -12.80
CA ALA A 469 12.14 28.15 -13.19
C ALA A 469 12.01 28.37 -14.71
N MET A 470 11.45 27.37 -15.39
CA MET A 470 11.11 27.46 -16.78
C MET A 470 9.86 28.34 -16.86
N GLN A 471 10.04 29.57 -17.33
CA GLN A 471 8.92 30.44 -17.71
C GLN A 471 8.04 29.67 -18.71
N LEU A 472 6.75 29.56 -18.39
CA LEU A 472 5.71 29.10 -19.30
C LEU A 472 5.84 29.89 -20.62
N PRO A 473 6.03 29.23 -21.77
CA PRO A 473 5.77 29.88 -23.04
C PRO A 473 4.26 30.12 -23.10
N ALA A 474 3.86 31.36 -23.39
CA ALA A 474 2.48 31.72 -23.65
C ALA A 474 1.88 30.76 -24.68
N MET A 475 0.98 29.88 -24.23
CA MET A 475 0.19 29.02 -25.11
C MET A 475 -0.65 29.92 -26.00
N LYS A 476 -0.32 29.97 -27.30
CA LYS A 476 -1.24 30.45 -28.32
C LYS A 476 -2.44 29.50 -28.34
N THR A 477 -3.59 30.03 -27.95
CA THR A 477 -4.93 29.41 -27.80
C THR A 477 -5.56 28.85 -29.09
N ALA A 478 -4.77 28.45 -30.09
CA ALA A 478 -5.26 28.26 -31.46
C ALA A 478 -5.22 26.82 -32.02
N LYS A 479 -4.82 25.78 -31.27
CA LYS A 479 -4.62 24.44 -31.87
C LYS A 479 -5.28 23.23 -31.19
N ILE A 480 -6.15 23.42 -30.19
CA ILE A 480 -6.89 22.31 -29.54
C ILE A 480 -8.25 22.02 -30.23
N CYS A 481 -8.63 22.75 -31.28
CA CYS A 481 -9.96 22.67 -31.89
C CYS A 481 -10.12 21.75 -33.11
N THR A 482 -9.24 20.77 -33.36
CA THR A 482 -9.38 19.90 -34.56
C THR A 482 -10.04 18.55 -34.30
N ASP A 483 -10.10 18.07 -33.04
CA ASP A 483 -10.78 16.82 -32.70
C ASP A 483 -12.01 17.13 -31.83
N ALA A 484 -13.18 16.62 -32.20
CA ALA A 484 -14.40 16.80 -31.42
C ALA A 484 -14.26 16.14 -30.04
N ILE A 485 -14.50 16.89 -28.95
CA ILE A 485 -14.52 16.34 -27.60
C ILE A 485 -15.73 15.39 -27.49
N PRO A 486 -15.52 14.10 -27.14
CA PRO A 486 -16.60 13.15 -26.95
C PRO A 486 -17.64 13.62 -25.91
N ALA A 487 -18.93 13.42 -26.20
CA ALA A 487 -20.03 13.97 -25.40
C ALA A 487 -20.19 13.34 -24.00
N ASP A 488 -19.60 12.16 -23.79
CA ASP A 488 -19.50 11.42 -22.51
C ASP A 488 -18.59 12.09 -21.48
N LEU A 489 -17.85 13.14 -21.85
CA LEU A 489 -16.95 13.87 -20.97
C LEU A 489 -17.58 15.12 -20.33
N ALA A 490 -18.86 15.40 -20.61
CA ALA A 490 -19.59 16.55 -20.10
C ALA A 490 -20.87 16.15 -19.35
N GLY A 491 -21.25 16.94 -18.34
CA GLY A 491 -22.48 16.74 -17.57
C GLY A 491 -23.73 16.78 -18.46
N PRO A 492 -24.78 15.97 -18.20
CA PRO A 492 -25.88 15.81 -19.15
C PRO A 492 -26.78 17.03 -19.36
N ALA A 493 -26.83 17.99 -18.41
CA ALA A 493 -27.52 19.26 -18.64
C ALA A 493 -26.79 20.17 -19.64
N ARG A 494 -25.50 19.91 -19.89
CA ARG A 494 -24.63 20.75 -20.72
C ARG A 494 -24.09 20.05 -21.97
N LEU A 495 -24.48 18.80 -22.19
CA LEU A 495 -24.21 18.05 -23.43
C LEU A 495 -24.59 18.84 -24.68
N TRP A 496 -25.70 19.59 -24.62
CA TRP A 496 -26.17 20.43 -25.74
C TRP A 496 -25.23 21.59 -26.08
N ALA A 497 -24.57 22.21 -25.10
CA ALA A 497 -23.62 23.30 -25.34
C ALA A 497 -22.33 22.79 -26.03
N VAL A 498 -21.85 21.61 -25.60
CA VAL A 498 -20.67 20.94 -26.18
C VAL A 498 -20.96 20.49 -27.62
N ILE A 499 -22.11 19.87 -27.87
CA ILE A 499 -22.52 19.40 -29.20
C ILE A 499 -22.78 20.57 -30.16
N CYS A 500 -23.45 21.64 -29.71
CA CYS A 500 -23.73 22.80 -30.55
C CYS A 500 -22.46 23.56 -30.96
N ARG A 501 -21.49 23.79 -30.06
CA ARG A 501 -20.24 24.48 -30.43
C ARG A 501 -19.33 23.65 -31.33
N CYS A 502 -19.34 22.32 -31.24
CA CYS A 502 -18.60 21.45 -32.15
C CYS A 502 -19.19 21.39 -33.57
N LYS A 503 -20.52 21.51 -33.73
CA LYS A 503 -21.16 21.57 -35.06
C LYS A 503 -21.06 22.93 -35.75
N VAL A 504 -20.95 24.04 -35.00
CA VAL A 504 -20.86 25.39 -35.60
C VAL A 504 -19.49 25.64 -36.26
N LYS A 505 -18.44 24.89 -35.91
CA LYS A 505 -17.11 24.98 -36.57
C LYS A 505 -16.96 24.15 -37.84
N THR A 506 -17.94 23.33 -38.21
CA THR A 506 -17.92 22.52 -39.46
C THR A 506 -18.77 23.12 -40.59
N PHE A 507 -19.36 24.31 -40.36
CA PHE A 507 -20.13 25.08 -41.35
C PHE A 507 -19.78 26.58 -41.26
N ILE A 508 -18.49 26.94 -41.37
CA ILE A 508 -18.03 28.26 -41.85
C ILE A 508 -16.79 28.04 -42.70
#